data_AF-A0A3B8K1M3-F1
#
_entry.id   AF-A0A3B8K1M3-F1
#
_cell.length_a   1.000
_cell.length_b   1.000
_cell.length_c   1.000
_cell.angle_alpha   90.00
_cell.angle_beta   90.00
_cell.angle_gamma   90.00
#
_symmetry.space_group_name_H-M   'P 1'
#
loop_
_entity.id
_entity.type
_entity.pdbx_description
1 polymer ?
#
loop_
_entity_poly.entity_id
_entity_poly.type
_entity_poly.pdbx_seq_one_letter_code
_entity_poly.pdbx_strand_id
1 'polypeptide(L)' 'MTVTSGITVTRKMDIYFNREKPGTPACLLKAVRRALDDIKKEEPCVTGLNIAEIAFLRNQQGEISLRVYFE' A
#
# COMPACT_ATOMS: atom_id res chain seq x y z
N MET A 1 20.20 -21.64 -2.21
CA MET A 1 18.88 -21.05 -1.95
C MET A 1 19.11 -19.60 -1.59
N THR A 2 18.95 -18.68 -2.53
CA THR A 2 18.97 -17.24 -2.25
C THR A 2 17.64 -16.91 -1.58
N VAL A 3 17.69 -16.60 -0.28
CA VAL A 3 16.56 -15.99 0.42
C VAL A 3 16.47 -14.57 -0.13
N THR A 4 15.58 -14.33 -1.09
CA THR A 4 15.18 -12.96 -1.43
C THR A 4 14.38 -12.46 -0.23
N SER A 5 15.05 -11.74 0.67
CA SER A 5 14.44 -11.14 1.85
C SER A 5 13.53 -9.98 1.41
N GLY A 6 12.38 -10.31 0.84
CA GLY A 6 11.39 -9.32 0.47
C GLY A 6 10.69 -8.73 1.69
N ILE A 7 10.27 -7.48 1.58
CA ILE A 7 9.64 -6.73 2.67
C ILE A 7 8.16 -6.57 2.35
N THR A 8 7.29 -6.89 3.32
CA THR A 8 5.85 -6.63 3.20
C THR A 8 5.46 -5.48 4.11
N VAL A 9 4.85 -4.44 3.54
CA VAL A 9 4.27 -3.32 4.30
C VAL A 9 2.77 -3.32 4.13
N THR A 10 2.04 -3.13 5.23
CA THR A 10 0.57 -2.99 5.21
C THR A 10 0.16 -1.63 5.77
N ARG A 11 -0.72 -0.92 5.06
CA ARG A 11 -1.26 0.38 5.47
C ARG A 11 -2.78 0.41 5.33
N LYS A 12 -3.47 0.97 6.33
CA LYS A 12 -4.91 1.21 6.26
C LYS A 12 -5.20 2.28 5.21
N MET A 13 -6.22 2.06 4.38
CA MET A 13 -6.55 2.96 3.27
C MET A 13 -7.49 4.09 3.64
N ASP A 14 -8.23 3.97 4.76
CA ASP A 14 -9.21 4.97 5.22
C ASP A 14 -8.64 6.39 5.34
N ILE A 15 -7.37 6.52 5.75
CA ILE A 15 -6.70 7.82 5.87
C ILE A 15 -6.38 8.48 4.52
N TYR A 16 -6.32 7.69 3.44
CA TYR A 16 -5.99 8.15 2.09
C TYR A 16 -7.22 8.47 1.25
N PHE A 17 -8.39 7.95 1.63
CA PHE A 17 -9.67 8.35 1.08
C PHE A 17 -10.12 9.63 1.80
N ASN A 18 -9.77 10.78 1.22
CA ASN A 18 -10.01 12.16 1.70
C ASN A 18 -11.51 12.52 1.91
N ARG A 19 -12.27 11.76 2.72
CA ARG A 19 -13.74 11.85 2.87
C ARG A 19 -14.56 11.71 1.58
N GLU A 20 -13.92 11.77 0.42
CA GLU A 20 -14.48 11.37 -0.86
C GLU A 20 -14.60 9.86 -0.86
N LYS A 21 -15.84 9.36 -0.99
CA LYS A 21 -16.07 7.94 -1.27
C LYS A 21 -15.20 7.55 -2.47
N PRO A 22 -14.54 6.38 -2.47
CA PRO A 22 -13.85 5.87 -3.65
C PRO A 22 -14.87 5.52 -4.72
N GLY A 23 -15.42 6.54 -5.38
CA GLY A 23 -16.46 6.40 -6.39
C GLY A 23 -15.88 6.16 -7.78
N THR A 24 -14.59 6.42 -7.97
CA THR A 24 -13.92 6.24 -9.27
C THR A 24 -12.57 5.53 -9.12
N PRO A 25 -12.14 4.76 -10.15
CA PRO A 25 -10.81 4.18 -10.19
C PRO A 25 -9.68 5.21 -10.04
N ALA A 26 -9.87 6.44 -10.53
CA ALA A 26 -8.90 7.51 -10.40
C ALA A 26 -8.66 7.93 -8.93
N CYS A 27 -9.72 7.97 -8.11
CA CYS A 27 -9.60 8.23 -6.67
C CYS A 27 -8.80 7.14 -5.96
N LEU A 28 -9.04 5.87 -6.32
CA LEU A 28 -8.29 4.73 -5.77
C LEU A 28 -6.80 4.83 -6.13
N LEU A 29 -6.47 5.08 -7.40
CA LEU A 29 -5.08 5.22 -7.83
C LEU A 29 -4.36 6.39 -7.15
N LYS A 30 -5.05 7.52 -6.92
CA LYS A 30 -4.50 8.64 -6.15
C LYS A 30 -4.21 8.26 -4.70
N ALA A 31 -5.14 7.53 -4.06
CA ALA A 31 -4.96 7.06 -2.69
C ALA A 31 -3.79 6.07 -2.57
N VAL A 32 -3.69 5.10 -3.49
CA VAL A 32 -2.57 4.15 -3.55
C VAL A 32 -1.25 4.87 -3.75
N ARG A 33 -1.19 5.84 -4.68
CA ARG A 33 0.02 6.62 -4.91
C ARG A 33 0.49 7.34 -3.65
N ARG A 34 -0.42 7.99 -2.92
CA ARG A 34 -0.10 8.65 -1.63
C ARG A 34 0.40 7.65 -0.60
N ALA A 35 -0.26 6.51 -0.46
CA ALA A 35 0.16 5.45 0.46
C ALA A 35 1.58 4.95 0.13
N LEU A 36 1.91 4.76 -1.15
CA LEU A 36 3.25 4.35 -1.57
C LEU A 36 4.31 5.44 -1.30
N ASP A 37 3.98 6.71 -1.52
CA ASP A 37 4.88 7.82 -1.22
C ASP A 37 5.18 7.92 0.29
N ASP A 38 4.17 7.67 1.14
CA ASP A 38 4.34 7.66 2.59
C ASP A 38 5.15 6.44 3.06
N ILE A 39 4.85 5.23 2.55
CA ILE A 39 5.63 4.02 2.86
C ILE A 39 7.12 4.24 2.56
N LYS A 40 7.45 4.83 1.40
CA LYS A 40 8.84 5.10 1.03
C LYS A 40 9.54 6.14 1.91
N LYS A 41 8.78 7.04 2.55
CA LYS A 41 9.32 8.04 3.49
C LYS A 41 9.48 7.47 4.90
N GLU A 42 8.52 6.66 5.34
CA GLU A 42 8.43 6.13 6.70
C GLU A 42 9.28 4.87 6.91
N GLU A 43 9.49 4.08 5.85
CA GLU A 43 10.17 2.79 5.92
C GLU A 43 11.47 2.84 5.09
N PRO A 44 12.61 3.32 5.64
CA PRO A 44 13.87 3.41 4.91
C PRO A 44 14.34 2.07 4.33
N CYS A 45 13.92 0.96 4.96
CA CYS A 45 14.25 -0.40 4.55
C CYS A 45 13.68 -0.80 3.19
N VAL A 46 12.64 -0.12 2.67
CA VAL A 46 12.13 -0.37 1.32
C VAL A 46 12.84 0.46 0.25
N THR A 47 13.76 1.35 0.64
CA THR A 47 14.50 2.21 -0.29
C THR A 47 15.40 1.36 -1.18
N GLY A 48 15.21 1.46 -2.49
CA GLY A 48 15.97 0.70 -3.48
C GLY A 48 15.37 -0.65 -3.86
N LEU A 49 14.29 -1.09 -3.19
CA LEU A 49 13.51 -2.27 -3.58
C LEU A 49 12.43 -1.91 -4.61
N ASN A 50 12.08 -2.84 -5.48
CA ASN A 50 10.98 -2.69 -6.42
C ASN A 50 9.67 -3.18 -5.79
N ILE A 51 8.55 -2.63 -6.26
CA ILE A 51 7.24 -3.18 -5.88
C ILE A 51 7.01 -4.44 -6.72
N ALA A 52 6.97 -5.59 -6.07
CA ALA A 52 6.71 -6.88 -6.70
C ALA A 52 5.20 -7.22 -6.70
N GLU A 53 4.47 -6.85 -5.65
CA GLU A 53 3.01 -7.07 -5.57
C GLU A 53 2.30 -5.93 -4.83
N ILE A 54 1.08 -5.63 -5.28
CA ILE A 54 0.11 -4.81 -4.55
C ILE A 54 -1.18 -5.62 -4.38
N ALA A 55 -1.67 -5.72 -3.15
CA ALA A 55 -2.92 -6.38 -2.82
C ALA A 55 -3.80 -5.50 -1.92
N PHE A 56 -5.12 -5.61 -2.08
CA PHE A 56 -6.09 -4.99 -1.18
C PHE A 56 -6.67 -6.06 -0.26
N LEU A 57 -6.54 -5.83 1.04
CA LEU A 57 -7.09 -6.69 2.08
C LEU A 57 -8.33 -6.01 2.65
N ARG A 58 -9.42 -6.76 2.80
CA ARG A 58 -10.64 -6.29 3.46
C ARG A 58 -10.86 -7.08 4.73
N ASN A 59 -11.01 -6.40 5.86
CA ASN A 59 -11.33 -7.06 7.12
C ASN A 59 -12.85 -7.32 7.25
N GLN A 60 -13.25 -8.03 8.31
CA GLN A 60 -14.66 -8.36 8.58
C GLN A 60 -15.55 -7.12 8.80
N GLN A 61 -14.97 -6.00 9.24
CA GLN A 61 -15.65 -4.72 9.44
C GLN A 61 -15.78 -3.91 8.14
N GLY A 62 -15.18 -4.40 7.04
CA GLY A 62 -15.19 -3.76 5.74
C GLY A 62 -14.10 -2.71 5.53
N GLU A 63 -13.20 -2.51 6.48
CA GLU A 63 -12.02 -1.64 6.33
C GLU A 63 -11.08 -2.22 5.28
N ILE A 64 -10.48 -1.35 4.47
CA ILE A 64 -9.57 -1.72 3.40
C ILE A 64 -8.13 -1.38 3.82
N SER A 65 -7.22 -2.33 3.65
CA SER A 65 -5.77 -2.12 3.79
C SER A 65 -5.07 -2.40 2.47
N LEU A 66 -4.03 -1.62 2.18
CA LEU A 66 -3.09 -1.86 1.10
C LEU A 66 -1.92 -2.69 1.63
N ARG A 67 -1.68 -3.85 1.05
CA ARG A 67 -0.47 -4.65 1.27
C ARG A 67 0.45 -4.49 0.06
N VAL A 68 1.70 -4.14 0.30
CA VAL A 68 2.72 -3.95 -0.73
C VAL A 68 3.89 -4.87 -0.40
N TYR A 69 4.30 -5.69 -1.36
CA TYR A 69 5.46 -6.55 -1.28
C TYR A 69 6.59 -5.96 -2.13
N PHE A 70 7.78 -5.87 -1.54
CA PHE A 70 8.98 -5.29 -2.14
C PHE A 70 10.08 -6.35 -2.30
N GLU A 71 10.72 -6.39 -3.47
CA GLU A 71 11.84 -7.29 -3.82
C GLU A 71 12.89 -6.61 -4.72
#